data_AF-A0A3M8GA97-F1
#
_entry.id   AF-A0A3M8GA97-F1
#
_cell.length_a   1.000
_cell.length_b   1.000
_cell.length_c   1.000
_cell.angle_alpha   90.00
_cell.angle_beta   90.00
_cell.angle_gamma   90.00
#
_symmetry.space_group_name_H-M   'P 1'
#
loop_
_entity.id
_entity.type
_entity.pdbx_description
1 polymer ?
#
loop_
_entity_poly.entity_id
_entity_poly.type
_entity_poly.pdbx_seq_one_letter_code
_entity_poly.pdbx_strand_id
1 'polypeptide(L)'
;MKRILLLLGLIFTTATVSAQFVGQRQNQFNRQRQPPQPPTENEKERAAKKVAERKKELVTNFLSTLEIDEFVKEIATQTFDDYFNKIEAFMKIPYDNAVERKDAFDVFRHEHFKELKSLLSEGDSKKLDDFLEGKFEEKEVKKKRRKNRKKKNDN
;
A
#
# COMPACT_ATOMS: atom_id res chain seq x y z
N MET A 1 -7.10 8.95 19.78
CA MET A 1 -5.78 8.31 19.64
C MET A 1 -5.90 6.79 19.75
N LYS A 2 -5.92 6.06 18.61
CA LYS A 2 -5.76 4.58 18.51
C LYS A 2 -5.85 4.02 17.06
N ARG A 3 -5.90 4.85 16.01
CA ARG A 3 -6.11 4.36 14.62
C ARG A 3 -5.01 4.71 13.61
N ILE A 4 -3.96 5.42 14.02
CA ILE A 4 -2.94 5.96 13.09
C ILE A 4 -1.74 5.01 12.92
N LEU A 5 -1.65 3.95 13.73
CA LEU A 5 -0.55 2.96 13.72
C LEU A 5 -0.81 1.72 12.86
N LEU A 6 -1.83 1.72 11.98
CA LEU A 6 -2.26 0.50 11.29
C LEU A 6 -1.80 0.32 9.84
N LEU A 7 -1.14 1.30 9.22
CA LEU A 7 -0.98 1.27 7.75
C LEU A 7 0.42 0.95 7.21
N LEU A 8 1.46 1.00 8.03
CA LEU A 8 2.73 0.31 7.71
C LEU A 8 2.66 -1.21 7.98
N GLY A 9 1.69 -1.66 8.80
CA GLY A 9 1.42 -3.07 9.05
C GLY A 9 0.63 -3.77 7.93
N LEU A 10 -0.20 -3.06 7.17
CA LEU A 10 -1.17 -3.67 6.26
C LEU A 10 -0.55 -4.28 4.98
N ILE A 11 0.68 -3.91 4.63
CA ILE A 11 1.43 -4.53 3.51
C ILE A 11 2.35 -5.67 4.03
N PHE A 12 2.73 -5.67 5.31
CA PHE A 12 3.56 -6.70 5.93
C PHE A 12 2.77 -7.83 6.62
N THR A 13 1.47 -7.70 6.84
CA THR A 13 0.66 -8.74 7.53
C THR A 13 0.19 -9.91 6.65
N THR A 14 0.52 -9.98 5.35
CA THR A 14 0.04 -11.10 4.51
C THR A 14 0.83 -12.41 4.67
N ALA A 15 1.80 -12.49 5.58
CA ALA A 15 2.51 -13.74 5.85
C ALA A 15 1.82 -14.66 6.87
N THR A 16 0.65 -14.33 7.43
CA THR A 16 -0.13 -15.26 8.27
C THR A 16 -1.65 -15.11 8.08
N VAL A 17 -2.16 -15.48 6.90
CA VAL A 17 -3.61 -15.77 6.74
C VAL A 17 -3.77 -17.19 6.24
N SER A 18 -3.58 -18.15 7.14
CA SER A 18 -4.27 -19.43 7.04
C SER A 18 -5.47 -19.39 7.99
N ALA A 19 -6.58 -19.94 7.52
CA ALA A 19 -7.84 -20.20 8.23
C ALA A 19 -8.80 -19.01 8.40
N GLN A 20 -9.83 -18.98 7.55
CA GLN A 20 -11.24 -18.88 7.96
C GLN A 20 -12.17 -19.12 6.75
N PHE A 21 -12.10 -20.32 6.18
CA PHE A 21 -13.27 -20.91 5.52
C PHE A 21 -14.01 -21.70 6.60
N VAL A 22 -15.14 -21.14 7.04
CA VAL A 22 -16.08 -21.77 7.96
C VAL A 22 -16.79 -22.89 7.20
N GLY A 23 -16.37 -24.14 7.43
CA GLY A 23 -16.99 -25.27 6.76
C GLY A 23 -16.31 -26.62 6.98
N GLN A 24 -15.94 -26.97 8.22
CA GLN A 24 -15.88 -28.36 8.72
C GLN A 24 -15.32 -28.36 10.15
N ARG A 25 -16.23 -28.29 11.13
CA ARG A 25 -15.94 -28.66 12.51
C ARG A 25 -16.09 -30.17 12.63
N GLN A 26 -14.99 -30.90 12.63
CA GLN A 26 -14.80 -32.17 13.36
C GLN A 26 -13.36 -32.64 13.08
N ASN A 27 -12.62 -33.00 14.13
CA ASN A 27 -11.22 -33.47 14.14
C ASN A 27 -10.09 -32.41 14.21
N GLN A 28 -10.13 -31.52 15.20
CA GLN A 28 -9.02 -30.61 15.56
C GLN A 28 -8.18 -31.03 16.78
N PHE A 29 -8.41 -32.20 17.39
CA PHE A 29 -7.75 -32.55 18.66
C PHE A 29 -6.39 -33.27 18.53
N ASN A 30 -5.93 -33.64 17.34
CA ASN A 30 -4.71 -34.46 17.21
C ASN A 30 -3.68 -34.00 16.16
N ARG A 31 -3.74 -32.74 15.72
CA ARG A 31 -2.68 -32.16 14.87
C ARG A 31 -1.71 -31.38 15.75
N GLN A 32 -0.62 -32.03 16.17
CA GLN A 32 0.56 -31.32 16.68
C GLN A 32 0.94 -30.24 15.65
N ARG A 33 0.81 -28.97 16.04
CA ARG A 33 1.23 -27.84 15.21
C ARG A 33 2.76 -27.93 15.10
N GLN A 34 3.26 -28.31 13.93
CA GLN A 34 4.68 -28.19 13.63
C GLN A 34 5.12 -26.75 13.90
N PRO A 35 6.28 -26.52 14.54
CA PRO A 35 6.78 -25.18 14.76
C PRO A 35 6.94 -24.46 13.40
N PRO A 36 6.66 -23.14 13.33
CA PRO A 36 6.77 -22.40 12.08
C PRO A 36 8.19 -22.52 11.53
N GLN A 37 8.35 -23.18 10.38
CA GLN A 37 9.64 -23.23 9.70
C GLN A 37 9.92 -21.88 9.03
N PRO A 38 11.19 -21.43 8.97
CA PRO A 38 11.53 -20.24 8.22
C PRO A 38 11.17 -20.42 6.74
N PRO A 39 10.63 -19.39 6.06
CA PRO A 39 10.22 -19.49 4.66
C PRO A 39 11.41 -19.82 3.76
N THR A 40 11.18 -20.69 2.78
CA THR A 40 12.17 -21.05 1.76
C THR A 40 12.48 -19.86 0.84
N GLU A 41 13.65 -19.87 0.17
CA GLU A 41 14.03 -18.79 -0.77
C GLU A 41 12.97 -18.57 -1.86
N ASN A 42 12.40 -19.66 -2.41
CA ASN A 42 11.32 -19.59 -3.39
C ASN A 42 10.04 -18.94 -2.85
N GLU A 43 9.73 -19.12 -1.56
CA GLU A 43 8.60 -18.48 -0.90
C GLU A 43 8.85 -16.99 -0.66
N LYS A 44 10.08 -16.60 -0.30
CA LYS A 44 10.49 -15.20 -0.16
C LYS A 44 10.39 -14.46 -1.50
N GLU A 45 10.86 -15.08 -2.59
CA GLU A 45 10.79 -14.49 -3.92
C GLU A 45 9.35 -14.29 -4.39
N ARG A 46 8.49 -15.31 -4.19
CA ARG A 46 7.06 -15.20 -4.50
C ARG A 46 6.37 -14.12 -3.68
N ALA A 47 6.74 -13.98 -2.40
CA ALA A 47 6.20 -12.94 -1.54
C ALA A 47 6.64 -11.54 -2.03
N ALA A 48 7.91 -11.35 -2.36
CA ALA A 48 8.44 -10.10 -2.89
C ALA A 48 7.74 -9.69 -4.19
N LYS A 49 7.54 -10.64 -5.12
CA LYS A 49 6.80 -10.41 -6.37
C LYS A 49 5.36 -9.94 -6.12
N LYS A 50 4.64 -10.62 -5.22
CA LYS A 50 3.27 -10.23 -4.84
C LYS A 50 3.21 -8.83 -4.22
N VAL A 51 4.18 -8.48 -3.38
CA VAL A 51 4.27 -7.14 -2.79
C VAL A 51 4.51 -6.09 -3.86
N ALA A 52 5.43 -6.34 -4.80
CA ALA A 52 5.72 -5.43 -5.90
C ALA A 52 4.50 -5.22 -6.82
N GLU A 53 3.81 -6.30 -7.20
CA GLU A 53 2.56 -6.24 -7.96
C GLU A 53 1.51 -5.41 -7.22
N ARG A 54 1.39 -5.62 -5.90
CA ARG A 54 0.42 -4.89 -5.10
C ARG A 54 0.73 -3.41 -4.97
N LYS A 55 2.01 -3.04 -4.82
CA LYS A 55 2.49 -1.65 -4.84
C LYS A 55 2.09 -0.98 -6.17
N LYS A 56 2.38 -1.64 -7.30
CA LYS A 56 2.03 -1.14 -8.65
C LYS A 56 0.53 -0.98 -8.84
N GLU A 57 -0.28 -1.96 -8.43
CA GLU A 57 -1.74 -1.87 -8.52
C GLU A 57 -2.28 -0.70 -7.70
N LEU A 58 -1.76 -0.49 -6.49
CA LEU A 58 -2.19 0.57 -5.59
C LEU A 58 -1.92 1.94 -6.20
N VAL A 59 -0.69 2.17 -6.67
CA VAL A 59 -0.28 3.41 -7.35
C VAL A 59 -1.15 3.63 -8.59
N THR A 60 -1.30 2.61 -9.44
CA THR A 60 -2.12 2.71 -10.66
C THR A 60 -3.57 3.10 -10.35
N ASN A 61 -4.16 2.49 -9.32
CA ASN A 61 -5.52 2.80 -8.91
C ASN A 61 -5.63 4.23 -8.35
N PHE A 62 -4.66 4.67 -7.55
CA PHE A 62 -4.60 6.05 -7.05
C PHE A 62 -4.44 7.07 -8.18
N LEU A 63 -3.45 6.90 -9.06
CA LEU A 63 -3.22 7.81 -10.18
C LEU A 63 -4.42 7.89 -11.13
N SER A 64 -5.24 6.83 -11.22
CA SER A 64 -6.49 6.88 -11.99
C SER A 64 -7.59 7.78 -11.39
N THR A 65 -7.40 8.26 -10.16
CA THR A 65 -8.30 9.20 -9.48
C THR A 65 -7.86 10.65 -9.61
N LEU A 66 -6.64 10.89 -10.11
CA LEU A 66 -6.09 12.22 -10.34
C LEU A 66 -6.52 12.72 -11.73
N GLU A 67 -6.77 14.01 -11.84
CA GLU A 67 -7.13 14.68 -13.09
C GLU A 67 -5.88 15.33 -13.69
N ILE A 68 -4.91 14.48 -14.00
CA ILE A 68 -3.59 14.87 -14.49
C ILE A 68 -3.33 14.35 -15.90
N ASP A 69 -2.47 15.04 -16.63
CA ASP A 69 -2.01 14.59 -17.94
C ASP A 69 -1.06 13.38 -17.85
N GLU A 70 -0.74 12.81 -19.01
CA GLU A 70 0.10 11.61 -19.11
C GLU A 70 1.56 11.87 -18.69
N PHE A 71 2.10 13.06 -18.91
CA PHE A 71 3.45 13.41 -18.53
C PHE A 71 3.60 13.55 -17.01
N VAL A 72 2.70 14.28 -16.37
CA VAL A 72 2.66 14.39 -14.90
C VAL A 72 2.39 13.03 -14.26
N LYS A 73 1.60 12.17 -14.91
CA LYS A 73 1.35 10.80 -14.45
C LYS A 73 2.59 9.91 -14.50
N GLU A 74 3.44 10.05 -15.52
CA GLU A 74 4.71 9.34 -15.59
C GLU A 74 5.66 9.82 -14.47
N ILE A 75 5.76 11.14 -14.26
CA ILE A 75 6.51 11.71 -13.13
C ILE A 75 6.00 11.17 -11.80
N ALA A 76 4.68 11.14 -11.61
CA ALA A 76 4.07 10.61 -10.39
C ALA A 76 4.41 9.14 -10.18
N THR A 77 4.37 8.33 -11.24
CA THR A 77 4.71 6.90 -11.19
C THR A 77 6.15 6.69 -10.74
N GLN A 78 7.10 7.40 -11.37
CA GLN A 78 8.52 7.35 -10.98
C GLN A 78 8.75 7.83 -9.55
N THR A 79 8.05 8.90 -9.14
CA THR A 79 8.11 9.44 -7.78
C THR A 79 7.66 8.41 -6.75
N PHE A 80 6.58 7.67 -7.02
CA PHE A 80 6.09 6.60 -6.14
C PHE A 80 7.03 5.40 -6.08
N ASP A 81 7.59 4.98 -7.21
CA ASP A 81 8.54 3.87 -7.25
C ASP A 81 9.80 4.20 -6.42
N ASP A 82 10.33 5.42 -6.56
CA ASP A 82 11.46 5.89 -5.74
C ASP A 82 11.09 6.01 -4.26
N TYR A 83 9.88 6.51 -3.95
CA TYR A 83 9.38 6.60 -2.57
C TYR A 83 9.38 5.23 -1.87
N PHE A 84 8.88 4.18 -2.53
CA PHE A 84 8.84 2.84 -1.95
C PHE A 84 10.23 2.25 -1.71
N ASN A 85 11.20 2.55 -2.57
CA ASN A 85 12.59 2.13 -2.38
C ASN A 85 13.22 2.88 -1.19
N LYS A 86 13.01 4.19 -1.11
CA LYS A 86 13.53 5.03 -0.03
C LYS A 86 12.92 4.72 1.34
N ILE A 87 11.64 4.31 1.40
CA ILE A 87 11.04 3.83 2.66
C ILE A 87 11.83 2.65 3.23
N GLU A 88 12.24 1.69 2.40
CA GLU A 88 13.00 0.52 2.87
C GLU A 88 14.36 0.91 3.44
N ALA A 89 14.99 1.95 2.89
CA ALA A 89 16.20 2.54 3.47
C ALA A 89 15.91 3.30 4.77
N PHE A 90 14.87 4.14 4.78
CA PHE A 90 14.45 4.92 5.95
C PHE A 90 14.17 4.04 7.17
N MET A 91 13.48 2.91 6.96
CA MET A 91 13.10 1.98 8.04
C MET A 91 14.30 1.28 8.70
N LYS A 92 15.49 1.32 8.07
CA LYS A 92 16.73 0.78 8.64
C LYS A 92 17.48 1.80 9.51
N ILE A 93 17.11 3.08 9.43
CA ILE A 93 17.75 4.14 10.22
C ILE A 93 17.36 3.95 11.70
N PRO A 94 18.34 3.88 12.61
CA PRO A 94 18.05 3.84 14.05
C PRO A 94 17.56 5.21 14.51
N TYR A 95 16.58 5.19 15.42
CA TYR A 95 16.05 6.38 16.10
C TYR A 95 15.89 6.04 17.57
N ASP A 96 16.12 7.02 18.44
CA ASP A 96 16.09 6.82 19.89
C ASP A 96 14.67 6.57 20.39
N ASN A 97 13.67 7.14 19.71
CA ASN A 97 12.27 6.92 20.03
C ASN A 97 11.36 6.92 18.79
N ALA A 98 10.11 6.49 19.01
CA ALA A 98 9.11 6.39 17.95
C ALA A 98 8.57 7.76 17.48
N VAL A 99 8.67 8.80 18.30
CA VAL A 99 8.19 10.15 17.98
C VAL A 99 9.13 10.79 16.96
N GLU A 100 10.44 10.79 17.24
CA GLU A 100 11.48 11.28 16.32
C GLU A 100 11.42 10.56 14.97
N ARG A 101 11.27 9.23 14.99
CA ARG A 101 11.10 8.46 13.75
C ARG A 101 9.90 8.95 12.95
N LYS A 102 8.78 9.20 13.62
CA LYS A 102 7.54 9.63 12.98
C LYS A 102 7.72 11.03 12.37
N ASP A 103 8.27 11.97 13.14
CA ASP A 103 8.47 13.34 12.66
C ASP A 103 9.46 13.37 11.49
N ALA A 104 10.56 12.61 11.56
CA ALA A 104 11.49 12.44 10.46
C ALA A 104 10.84 11.79 9.23
N PHE A 105 9.92 10.83 9.43
CA PHE A 105 9.19 10.20 8.33
C PHE A 105 8.19 11.16 7.67
N ASP A 106 7.52 11.98 8.47
CA ASP A 106 6.59 13.00 7.98
C ASP A 106 7.34 14.06 7.14
N VAL A 107 8.52 14.50 7.58
CA VAL A 107 9.40 15.40 6.81
C VAL A 107 9.88 14.74 5.52
N PHE A 108 10.45 13.54 5.60
CA PHE A 108 10.91 12.76 4.45
C PHE A 108 9.82 12.65 3.37
N ARG A 109 8.60 12.31 3.79
CA ARG A 109 7.45 12.16 2.89
C ARG A 109 7.05 13.50 2.26
N HIS A 110 7.01 14.57 3.04
CA HIS A 110 6.68 15.90 2.51
C HIS A 110 7.72 16.41 1.50
N GLU A 111 9.00 16.22 1.79
CA GLU A 111 10.09 16.63 0.90
C GLU A 111 10.08 15.82 -0.40
N HIS A 112 9.92 14.50 -0.31
CA HIS A 112 9.93 13.61 -1.46
C HIS A 112 8.83 13.93 -2.48
N PHE A 113 7.65 14.34 -2.01
CA PHE A 113 6.51 14.67 -2.87
C PHE A 113 6.36 16.16 -3.18
N LYS A 114 7.26 17.03 -2.71
CA LYS A 114 7.15 18.49 -2.84
C LYS A 114 7.05 18.94 -4.31
N GLU A 115 7.92 18.40 -5.16
CA GLU A 115 7.96 18.73 -6.58
C GLU A 115 6.72 18.22 -7.31
N LEU A 116 6.32 16.97 -7.06
CA LEU A 116 5.09 16.44 -7.64
C LEU A 116 3.88 17.29 -7.24
N LYS A 117 3.80 17.69 -5.96
CA LYS A 117 2.71 18.53 -5.45
C LYS A 117 2.63 19.88 -6.16
N SER A 118 3.76 20.47 -6.56
CA SER A 118 3.75 21.72 -7.34
C SER A 118 3.22 21.57 -8.76
N LEU A 119 3.19 20.35 -9.30
CA LEU A 119 2.65 20.04 -10.62
C LEU A 119 1.15 19.64 -10.56
N LEU A 120 0.64 19.36 -9.37
CA LEU A 120 -0.75 18.95 -9.16
C LEU A 120 -1.64 20.16 -8.90
N SER A 121 -2.90 20.06 -9.33
CA SER A 121 -3.96 20.96 -8.86
C SER A 121 -4.10 20.89 -7.34
N GLU A 122 -4.70 21.90 -6.71
CA GLU A 122 -4.95 21.88 -5.25
C GLU A 122 -5.81 20.66 -4.84
N GLY A 123 -6.79 20.30 -5.67
CA GLY A 123 -7.64 19.14 -5.45
C GLY A 123 -6.86 17.81 -5.50
N ASP A 124 -5.98 17.65 -6.48
CA ASP A 124 -5.17 16.42 -6.62
C ASP A 124 -4.03 16.36 -5.60
N SER A 125 -3.46 17.51 -5.25
CA SER A 125 -2.54 17.67 -4.12
C SER A 125 -3.15 17.16 -2.81
N LYS A 126 -4.42 17.48 -2.56
CA LYS A 126 -5.13 16.98 -1.37
C LYS A 126 -5.37 15.47 -1.43
N LYS A 127 -5.72 14.93 -2.61
CA LYS A 127 -5.85 13.46 -2.79
C LYS A 127 -4.52 12.75 -2.53
N LEU A 128 -3.39 13.35 -2.92
CA LEU A 128 -2.05 12.84 -2.63
C LEU A 128 -1.77 12.84 -1.12
N ASP A 129 -2.06 13.93 -0.41
CA ASP A 129 -1.92 13.97 1.05
C ASP A 129 -2.79 12.88 1.72
N ASP A 130 -4.06 12.75 1.33
CA ASP A 130 -4.96 11.71 1.85
C ASP A 130 -4.45 10.29 1.55
N PHE A 131 -3.85 10.07 0.38
CA PHE A 131 -3.21 8.80 0.03
C PHE A 131 -2.01 8.50 0.95
N LEU A 132 -1.15 9.49 1.16
CA LEU A 132 0.07 9.40 1.96
C LEU A 132 -0.21 9.25 3.47
N GLU A 133 -1.33 9.76 3.95
CA GLU A 133 -1.86 9.53 5.29
C GLU A 133 -2.62 8.20 5.42
N GLY A 134 -2.82 7.49 4.31
CA GLY A 134 -3.46 6.19 4.26
C GLY A 134 -4.99 6.22 4.38
N LYS A 135 -5.61 7.36 4.06
CA LYS A 135 -7.07 7.54 3.96
C LYS A 135 -7.64 7.09 2.61
N PHE A 136 -6.79 6.60 1.70
CA PHE A 136 -7.23 6.16 0.37
C PHE A 136 -7.97 4.82 0.39
N GLU A 137 -9.24 4.85 0.01
CA GLU A 137 -10.09 3.66 -0.07
C GLU A 137 -10.12 3.01 -1.46
N GLU A 138 -9.16 2.13 -1.75
CA GLU A 138 -9.05 1.45 -3.06
C GLU A 138 -10.31 0.65 -3.44
N LYS A 139 -11.04 0.11 -2.44
CA LYS A 139 -12.28 -0.64 -2.67
C LYS A 139 -13.34 0.21 -3.37
N GLU A 140 -13.44 1.49 -3.02
CA GLU A 140 -14.40 2.39 -3.62
C GLU A 140 -14.08 2.66 -5.09
N VAL A 141 -12.80 2.88 -5.39
CA VAL A 141 -12.31 3.08 -6.76
C VAL A 141 -12.61 1.86 -7.63
N LYS A 142 -12.31 0.65 -7.13
CA LYS A 142 -12.62 -0.61 -7.81
C LYS A 142 -14.13 -0.78 -8.05
N LYS A 143 -14.97 -0.41 -7.06
CA LYS A 143 -16.44 -0.46 -7.18
C LYS A 143 -16.96 0.52 -8.24
N LYS A 144 -16.47 1.76 -8.25
CA LYS A 144 -16.82 2.77 -9.26
C LYS A 144 -16.43 2.32 -10.68
N ARG A 145 -15.20 1.82 -10.88
CA ARG A 145 -14.75 1.30 -12.18
C ARG A 145 -15.62 0.14 -12.68
N ARG A 146 -15.98 -0.81 -11.81
CA ARG A 146 -16.88 -1.93 -12.16
C ARG A 146 -18.26 -1.45 -12.60
N LYS A 147 -18.83 -0.45 -11.89
CA LYS A 147 -20.14 0.13 -12.27
C LYS A 147 -20.08 0.81 -13.64
N ASN A 148 -19.02 1.58 -13.92
CA ASN A 148 -18.88 2.28 -15.19
C ASN A 148 -18.72 1.32 -16.38
N ARG A 149 -18.01 0.20 -16.19
CA ARG A 149 -17.89 -0.84 -17.23
C ARG A 149 -19.23 -1.51 -17.55
N LYS A 150 -20.05 -1.83 -16.53
CA LYS A 150 -21.39 -2.40 -16.75
C LYS A 150 -22.29 -1.48 -17.56
N LYS A 151 -22.35 -0.19 -17.18
CA LYS A 151 -23.12 0.82 -17.92
C LYS A 151 -22.70 1.00 -19.38
N LYS A 152 -21.44 0.70 -19.73
CA LYS A 152 -20.92 0.80 -21.11
C LYS A 152 -21.18 -0.46 -21.94
N ASN A 153 -21.57 -1.57 -21.30
CA ASN A 153 -21.93 -2.82 -21.98
C ASN A 153 -23.45 -2.97 -22.14
N ASP A 154 -24.24 -2.28 -21.32
CA ASP A 154 -25.72 -2.26 -21.38
C ASP A 154 -26.26 -1.21 -22.38
N ASN A 155 -25.37 -0.48 -23.07
CA ASN A 155 -25.65 0.64 -23.97
C ASN A 155 -24.89 0.43 -25.28
#